data_AF-A0A1Z8KYR6-F1
#
_entry.id   AF-A0A1Z8KYR6-F1
#
_cell.length_a   1.000
_cell.length_b   1.000
_cell.length_c   1.000
_cell.angle_alpha   90.00
_cell.angle_beta   90.00
_cell.angle_gamma   90.00
#
_symmetry.space_group_name_H-M   'P 1'
#
loop_
_entity.id
_entity.type
_entity.pdbx_description
1 polymer ?
#
loop_
_entity_poly.entity_id
_entity_poly.type
_entity_poly.pdbx_seq_one_letter_code
_entity_poly.pdbx_strand_id
1 'polypeptide(L)'
;MTARYYEGQFVTCNFPYKEAPTQPGQRRIGYIHSVDRKTNPDSPTALVLYTTTSDNWMRQNEGREGYFQFDEVQARRMGQDREFMIEAVRVARLPLNQTFFPEINNRSNRAGVVGAAPKAVQQEITSTLIDIAKNRPHTIDRSGPPLSKPTVATVKTTAPAATGPRSVVETGRTAPSGRPVLGLKK
;
A
#
# COMPACT_ATOMS: atom_id res chain seq x y z
N MET A 1 6.03 12.95 -3.54
CA MET A 1 6.01 12.13 -2.31
C MET A 1 4.65 11.47 -2.19
N THR A 2 4.60 10.16 -2.43
CA THR A 2 3.42 9.31 -2.22
C THR A 2 3.14 9.23 -0.72
N ALA A 3 1.88 9.36 -0.30
CA ALA A 3 1.55 9.23 1.10
C ALA A 3 1.96 7.85 1.62
N ARG A 4 2.47 7.81 2.86
CA ARG A 4 2.90 6.57 3.49
C ARG A 4 1.81 6.12 4.44
N TYR A 5 1.12 5.04 4.08
CA TYR A 5 0.34 4.29 5.06
C TYR A 5 1.25 3.52 6.01
N TYR A 6 0.77 3.38 7.24
CA TYR A 6 1.42 2.71 8.36
C TYR A 6 0.47 1.72 9.01
N GLU A 7 1.06 0.75 9.71
CA GLU A 7 0.34 -0.26 10.48
C GLU A 7 -0.51 0.40 11.57
N GLY A 8 -1.72 -0.12 11.77
CA GLY A 8 -2.68 0.40 12.72
C GLY A 8 -3.56 1.53 12.20
N GLN A 9 -3.37 2.01 10.97
CA GLN A 9 -4.18 3.09 10.41
C GLN A 9 -5.52 2.60 9.88
N PHE A 10 -6.57 3.40 10.09
CA PHE A 10 -7.83 3.28 9.37
C PHE A 10 -7.80 4.17 8.15
N VAL A 11 -7.98 3.58 6.97
CA VAL A 11 -7.87 4.30 5.69
C VAL A 11 -9.08 4.06 4.82
N THR A 12 -9.42 5.03 3.99
CA THR A 12 -10.43 4.85 2.96
C THR A 12 -9.88 4.06 1.79
N CYS A 13 -10.54 2.95 1.44
CA CYS A 13 -10.12 2.05 0.37
C CYS A 13 -11.32 1.43 -0.36
N ASN A 14 -11.08 0.92 -1.56
CA ASN A 14 -12.04 0.11 -2.32
C ASN A 14 -11.83 -1.38 -1.98
N PHE A 15 -12.40 -1.82 -0.86
CA PHE A 15 -12.21 -3.18 -0.35
C PHE A 15 -12.94 -4.21 -1.24
N PRO A 16 -12.29 -5.27 -1.74
CA PRO A 16 -12.91 -6.24 -2.65
C PRO A 16 -14.13 -6.98 -2.06
N TYR A 17 -15.04 -7.34 -2.95
CA TYR A 17 -16.13 -8.26 -2.62
C TYR A 17 -15.65 -9.71 -2.62
N LYS A 18 -16.37 -10.59 -1.92
CA LYS A 18 -16.02 -12.01 -1.85
C LYS A 18 -16.18 -12.68 -3.21
N GLU A 19 -17.17 -12.25 -3.98
CA GLU A 19 -17.54 -12.75 -5.30
C GLU A 19 -16.56 -12.26 -6.38
N ALA A 20 -15.86 -11.14 -6.13
CA ALA A 20 -14.91 -10.52 -7.05
C ALA A 20 -13.63 -10.11 -6.31
N PRO A 21 -12.84 -11.07 -5.79
CA PRO A 21 -11.76 -10.80 -4.84
C PRO A 21 -10.59 -10.02 -5.46
N THR A 22 -10.46 -10.01 -6.78
CA THR A 22 -9.37 -9.32 -7.50
C THR A 22 -9.74 -7.91 -7.95
N GLN A 23 -11.03 -7.53 -7.86
CA GLN A 23 -11.53 -6.24 -8.33
C GLN A 23 -11.70 -5.27 -7.15
N PRO A 24 -11.51 -3.95 -7.36
CA PRO A 24 -11.86 -2.96 -6.36
C PRO A 24 -13.38 -3.03 -6.08
N GLY A 25 -13.75 -3.12 -4.81
CA GLY A 25 -15.15 -3.08 -4.40
C GLY A 25 -15.63 -1.66 -4.09
N GLN A 26 -16.71 -1.57 -3.30
CA GLN A 26 -17.18 -0.29 -2.79
C GLN A 26 -16.19 0.38 -1.84
N ARG A 27 -16.25 1.71 -1.83
CA ARG A 27 -15.50 2.56 -0.91
C ARG A 27 -15.90 2.26 0.54
N ARG A 28 -14.91 1.92 1.35
CA ARG A 28 -15.04 1.54 2.77
C ARG A 28 -13.85 2.05 3.56
N ILE A 29 -13.96 1.94 4.88
CA ILE A 29 -12.82 2.09 5.78
C ILE A 29 -12.20 0.70 5.96
N GLY A 30 -10.90 0.60 5.73
CA GLY A 30 -10.11 -0.60 5.98
C GLY A 30 -9.08 -0.34 7.07
N TYR A 31 -8.74 -1.37 7.84
CA TYR A 31 -7.67 -1.30 8.83
C TYR A 31 -6.38 -1.85 8.22
N ILE A 32 -5.32 -1.04 8.16
CA ILE A 32 -4.00 -1.45 7.68
C ILE A 32 -3.33 -2.28 8.76
N HIS A 33 -3.29 -3.60 8.57
CA HIS A 33 -2.57 -4.49 9.46
C HIS A 33 -1.06 -4.43 9.23
N SER A 34 -0.63 -4.55 7.97
CA SER A 34 0.79 -4.48 7.61
C SER A 34 1.01 -3.86 6.23
N VAL A 35 2.22 -3.34 5.99
CA VAL A 35 2.60 -2.78 4.68
C VAL A 35 3.90 -3.42 4.21
N ASP A 36 3.83 -4.14 3.10
CA ASP A 36 4.97 -4.74 2.43
C ASP A 36 5.47 -3.82 1.30
N ARG A 37 6.64 -3.21 1.55
CA ARG A 37 7.37 -2.38 0.59
C ARG A 37 8.63 -3.06 0.06
N LYS A 38 8.95 -4.26 0.57
CA LYS A 38 10.23 -4.92 0.30
C LYS A 38 10.10 -5.92 -0.84
N THR A 39 9.00 -6.67 -0.88
CA THR A 39 8.80 -7.74 -1.87
C THR A 39 8.62 -7.21 -3.29
N ASN A 40 7.95 -6.07 -3.44
CA ASN A 40 7.80 -5.37 -4.71
C ASN A 40 7.90 -3.86 -4.50
N PRO A 41 9.11 -3.27 -4.61
CA PRO A 41 9.32 -1.84 -4.38
C PRO A 41 8.52 -0.93 -5.31
N ASP A 42 8.26 -1.38 -6.54
CA ASP A 42 7.53 -0.61 -7.56
C ASP A 42 6.01 -0.64 -7.34
N SER A 43 5.52 -1.67 -6.66
CA SER A 43 4.11 -1.83 -6.31
C SER A 43 3.97 -2.35 -4.88
N PRO A 44 4.20 -1.47 -3.86
CA PRO A 44 4.03 -1.86 -2.48
C PRO A 44 2.60 -2.31 -2.21
N THR A 45 2.43 -3.25 -1.30
CA THR A 45 1.12 -3.82 -0.94
C THR A 45 0.83 -3.63 0.53
N ALA A 46 -0.45 -3.50 0.88
CA ALA A 46 -0.90 -3.50 2.26
C ALA A 46 -1.78 -4.73 2.53
N LEU A 47 -1.65 -5.29 3.72
CA LEU A 47 -2.63 -6.24 4.26
C LEU A 47 -3.71 -5.43 5.00
N VAL A 48 -4.92 -5.49 4.50
CA VAL A 48 -6.07 -4.70 4.98
C VAL A 48 -7.10 -5.64 5.57
N LEU A 49 -7.55 -5.34 6.79
CA LEU A 49 -8.68 -6.02 7.42
C LEU A 49 -9.96 -5.25 7.12
N TYR A 50 -11.04 -5.99 6.90
CA TYR A 50 -12.34 -5.40 6.65
C TYR A 50 -12.90 -4.75 7.91
N THR A 51 -13.61 -3.63 7.76
CA THR A 51 -14.37 -3.00 8.84
C THR A 51 -15.83 -2.81 8.45
N THR A 52 -16.72 -2.84 9.45
CA THR A 52 -18.16 -2.72 9.26
C THR A 52 -18.80 -1.96 10.40
N THR A 53 -19.90 -1.29 10.10
CA THR A 53 -20.74 -0.53 11.03
C THR A 53 -22.19 -1.03 10.95
N SER A 54 -22.39 -2.29 10.56
CA SER A 54 -23.71 -2.89 10.40
C SER A 54 -24.13 -3.53 11.72
N ASP A 55 -25.08 -2.93 12.43
CA ASP A 55 -25.49 -3.38 13.77
C ASP A 55 -25.93 -4.84 13.81
N ASN A 56 -26.70 -5.28 12.81
CA ASN A 56 -27.14 -6.67 12.72
C ASN A 56 -25.94 -7.62 12.59
N TRP A 57 -24.95 -7.23 11.80
CA TRP A 57 -23.75 -8.03 11.61
C TRP A 57 -22.86 -8.00 12.85
N MET A 58 -22.71 -6.86 13.51
CA MET A 58 -21.94 -6.73 14.74
C MET A 58 -22.53 -7.62 15.84
N ARG A 59 -23.84 -7.54 16.10
CA ARG A 59 -24.52 -8.38 17.10
C ARG A 59 -24.38 -9.88 16.83
N GLN A 60 -24.41 -10.30 15.57
CA GLN A 60 -24.26 -11.72 15.20
C GLN A 60 -22.83 -12.24 15.41
N ASN A 61 -21.85 -11.34 15.48
CA ASN A 61 -20.43 -11.70 15.54
C ASN A 61 -19.74 -11.25 16.84
N GLU A 62 -20.48 -10.67 17.77
CA GLU A 62 -19.97 -10.26 19.07
C GLU A 62 -19.36 -11.45 19.82
N GLY A 63 -18.16 -11.25 20.38
CA GLY A 63 -17.41 -12.28 21.09
C GLY A 63 -16.85 -13.42 20.24
N ARG A 64 -17.08 -13.43 18.90
CA ARG A 64 -16.47 -14.42 18.02
C ARG A 64 -14.98 -14.13 17.83
N GLU A 65 -14.19 -15.20 17.83
CA GLU A 65 -12.75 -15.09 17.57
C GLU A 65 -12.47 -14.43 16.21
N GLY A 66 -11.54 -13.47 16.20
CA GLY A 66 -11.19 -12.71 15.00
C GLY A 66 -12.13 -11.54 14.68
N TYR A 67 -13.09 -11.24 15.55
CA TYR A 67 -13.97 -10.08 15.46
C TYR A 67 -13.71 -9.14 16.63
N PHE A 68 -13.41 -7.87 16.32
CA PHE A 68 -13.09 -6.87 17.33
C PHE A 68 -14.12 -5.75 17.25
N GLN A 69 -15.00 -5.67 18.24
CA GLN A 69 -16.02 -4.64 18.32
C GLN A 69 -15.51 -3.46 19.16
N PHE A 70 -15.81 -2.26 18.69
CA PHE A 70 -15.46 -1.02 19.35
C PHE A 70 -16.71 -0.18 19.53
N ASP A 71 -17.01 0.16 20.78
CA ASP A 71 -18.10 1.07 21.11
C ASP A 71 -17.83 2.49 20.57
N GLU A 72 -18.81 3.37 20.67
CA GLU A 72 -18.70 4.75 20.19
C GLU A 72 -17.54 5.52 20.84
N VAL A 73 -17.25 5.28 22.12
CA VAL A 73 -16.18 5.98 22.86
C VAL A 73 -14.81 5.54 22.35
N GLN A 74 -14.60 4.24 22.19
CA GLN A 74 -13.40 3.64 21.63
C GLN A 74 -13.23 4.06 20.17
N ALA A 75 -14.31 4.08 19.40
CA ALA A 75 -14.32 4.46 18.00
C ALA A 75 -13.87 5.91 17.79
N ARG A 76 -14.40 6.84 18.58
CA ARG A 76 -13.98 8.25 18.56
C ARG A 76 -12.50 8.44 18.87
N ARG A 77 -11.95 7.67 19.82
CA ARG A 77 -10.51 7.69 20.14
C ARG A 77 -9.65 7.23 18.95
N MET A 78 -10.23 6.44 18.04
CA MET A 78 -9.58 5.94 16.83
C MET A 78 -9.90 6.76 15.58
N GLY A 79 -10.62 7.88 15.72
CA GLY A 79 -10.98 8.77 14.61
C GLY A 79 -12.25 8.36 13.85
N GLN A 80 -13.05 7.44 14.38
CA GLN A 80 -14.34 7.03 13.81
C GLN A 80 -15.50 7.75 14.52
N ASP A 81 -16.59 8.00 13.81
CA ASP A 81 -17.75 8.74 14.31
C ASP A 81 -18.81 7.88 15.01
N ARG A 82 -18.77 6.56 14.78
CA ARG A 82 -19.72 5.56 15.29
C ARG A 82 -19.03 4.25 15.66
N GLU A 83 -19.75 3.43 16.42
CA GLU A 83 -19.32 2.05 16.71
C GLU A 83 -19.05 1.26 15.42
N PHE A 84 -18.08 0.37 15.50
CA PHE A 84 -17.67 -0.45 14.37
C PHE A 84 -17.03 -1.75 14.83
N MET A 85 -16.86 -2.66 13.87
CA MET A 85 -16.18 -3.93 14.07
C MET A 85 -15.09 -4.13 13.03
N ILE A 86 -13.95 -4.69 13.44
CA ILE A 86 -12.90 -5.19 12.55
C ILE A 86 -13.09 -6.70 12.42
N GLU A 87 -13.10 -7.20 11.17
CA GLU A 87 -13.17 -8.62 10.85
C GLU A 87 -11.78 -9.11 10.44
N ALA A 88 -10.99 -9.60 11.40
CA ALA A 88 -9.64 -10.12 11.14
C ALA A 88 -9.63 -11.41 10.31
N VAL A 89 -10.77 -12.10 10.23
CA VAL A 89 -10.97 -13.26 9.34
C VAL A 89 -11.13 -12.87 7.87
N ARG A 90 -11.42 -11.59 7.57
CA ARG A 90 -11.61 -11.10 6.21
C ARG A 90 -10.48 -10.16 5.84
N VAL A 91 -9.52 -10.70 5.08
CA VAL A 91 -8.23 -10.06 4.82
C VAL A 91 -8.06 -9.84 3.33
N ALA A 92 -7.67 -8.63 2.94
CA ALA A 92 -7.32 -8.32 1.56
C ALA A 92 -5.87 -7.85 1.45
N ARG A 93 -5.11 -8.40 0.50
CA ARG A 93 -3.79 -7.88 0.13
C ARG A 93 -3.95 -6.92 -1.04
N LEU A 94 -3.82 -5.62 -0.79
CA LEU A 94 -4.16 -4.56 -1.75
C LEU A 94 -2.91 -3.80 -2.22
N PRO A 95 -2.73 -3.59 -3.54
CA PRO A 95 -1.72 -2.67 -4.05
C PRO A 95 -1.95 -1.24 -3.57
N LEU A 96 -0.89 -0.55 -3.16
CA LEU A 96 -0.93 0.86 -2.76
C LEU A 96 -0.97 1.78 -3.99
N ASN A 97 -2.11 1.79 -4.69
CA ASN A 97 -2.38 2.64 -5.85
C ASN A 97 -3.77 3.28 -5.76
N GLN A 98 -4.10 4.17 -6.70
CA GLN A 98 -5.38 4.89 -6.71
C GLN A 98 -6.60 4.01 -6.98
N THR A 99 -6.42 2.83 -7.58
CA THR A 99 -7.52 1.88 -7.81
C THR A 99 -8.09 1.35 -6.51
N PHE A 100 -7.22 1.00 -5.56
CA PHE A 100 -7.62 0.48 -4.24
C PHE A 100 -7.64 1.55 -3.15
N PHE A 101 -6.86 2.61 -3.30
CA PHE A 101 -6.77 3.73 -2.36
C PHE A 101 -6.92 5.06 -3.12
N PRO A 102 -8.15 5.45 -3.49
CA PRO A 102 -8.40 6.62 -4.34
C PRO A 102 -7.76 7.91 -3.84
N GLU A 103 -7.62 8.03 -2.52
CA GLU A 103 -7.09 9.22 -1.88
C GLU A 103 -5.59 9.16 -1.59
N ILE A 104 -4.87 8.10 -1.99
CA ILE A 104 -3.44 7.92 -1.63
C ILE A 104 -2.52 9.08 -2.04
N ASN A 105 -2.89 9.82 -3.08
CA ASN A 105 -2.15 11.00 -3.56
C ASN A 105 -2.74 12.34 -3.09
N ASN A 106 -3.86 12.31 -2.37
CA ASN A 106 -4.55 13.51 -1.92
C ASN A 106 -3.89 14.07 -0.65
N ARG A 107 -3.13 15.15 -0.81
CA ARG A 107 -2.44 15.81 0.32
C ARG A 107 -3.37 16.61 1.24
N SER A 108 -4.49 17.12 0.73
CA SER A 108 -5.41 17.93 1.54
C SER A 108 -6.20 17.09 2.54
N ASN A 109 -6.40 15.80 2.26
CA ASN A 109 -7.19 14.89 3.11
C ASN A 109 -6.37 13.79 3.81
N ARG A 110 -5.12 14.09 4.22
CA ARG A 110 -4.22 13.11 4.88
C ARG A 110 -4.14 11.77 4.12
N ALA A 111 -4.26 11.82 2.80
CA ALA A 111 -4.34 10.67 1.91
C ALA A 111 -5.41 9.60 2.26
N GLY A 112 -6.56 10.03 2.80
CA GLY A 112 -7.67 9.16 3.16
C GLY A 112 -7.50 8.42 4.48
N VAL A 113 -6.51 8.80 5.31
CA VAL A 113 -6.38 8.30 6.69
C VAL A 113 -7.48 8.92 7.55
N VAL A 114 -8.34 8.06 8.10
CA VAL A 114 -9.45 8.43 8.99
C VAL A 114 -8.97 8.51 10.44
N GLY A 115 -8.09 7.59 10.84
CA GLY A 115 -7.50 7.60 12.18
C GLY A 115 -6.55 6.42 12.41
N ALA A 116 -6.29 6.07 13.67
CA ALA A 116 -5.35 5.00 14.02
C ALA A 116 -5.74 4.30 15.32
N ALA A 117 -5.54 2.98 15.35
CA ALA A 117 -5.73 2.17 16.55
C ALA A 117 -4.59 2.38 17.56
N PRO A 118 -4.86 2.38 18.88
CA PRO A 118 -3.83 2.34 19.91
C PRO A 118 -2.95 1.10 19.79
N LYS A 119 -1.70 1.17 20.28
CA LYS A 119 -0.74 0.06 20.17
C LYS A 119 -1.22 -1.24 20.81
N ALA A 120 -1.93 -1.17 21.94
CA ALA A 120 -2.51 -2.35 22.58
C ALA A 120 -3.49 -3.09 21.63
N VAL A 121 -4.39 -2.35 20.98
CA VAL A 121 -5.34 -2.90 19.98
C VAL A 121 -4.59 -3.50 18.79
N GLN A 122 -3.54 -2.84 18.31
CA GLN A 122 -2.71 -3.37 17.21
C GLN A 122 -2.08 -4.72 17.58
N GLN A 123 -1.54 -4.84 18.81
CA GLN A 123 -0.90 -6.05 19.30
C GLN A 123 -1.90 -7.19 19.48
N GLU A 124 -3.09 -6.89 20.00
CA GLU A 124 -4.18 -7.84 20.17
C GLU A 124 -4.62 -8.43 18.83
N ILE A 125 -4.98 -7.56 17.86
CA ILE A 125 -5.34 -7.97 16.50
C ILE A 125 -4.23 -8.83 15.87
N THR A 126 -2.97 -8.42 16.03
CA THR A 126 -1.83 -9.18 15.48
C THR A 126 -1.70 -10.55 16.10
N SER A 127 -1.85 -10.66 17.42
CA SER A 127 -1.72 -11.93 18.14
C SER A 127 -2.83 -12.89 17.73
N THR A 128 -4.07 -12.40 17.65
CA THR A 128 -5.22 -13.19 17.19
C THR A 128 -5.08 -13.62 15.72
N LEU A 129 -4.62 -12.72 14.83
CA LEU A 129 -4.41 -13.07 13.43
C LEU A 129 -3.33 -14.16 13.28
N ILE A 130 -2.24 -14.08 14.06
CA ILE A 130 -1.21 -15.12 14.09
C ILE A 130 -1.77 -16.44 14.60
N ASP A 131 -2.59 -16.42 15.65
CA ASP A 131 -3.21 -17.63 16.20
C ASP A 131 -4.14 -18.30 15.18
N ILE A 132 -5.07 -17.54 14.58
CA ILE A 132 -5.98 -18.04 13.54
C ILE A 132 -5.19 -18.57 12.35
N ALA A 133 -4.16 -17.85 11.89
CA ALA A 133 -3.36 -18.28 10.75
C ALA A 133 -2.60 -19.59 11.00
N LYS A 134 -2.17 -19.84 12.23
CA LYS A 134 -1.46 -21.07 12.62
C LYS A 134 -2.41 -22.24 12.86
N ASN A 135 -3.49 -21.99 13.60
CA ASN A 135 -4.34 -23.05 14.13
C ASN A 135 -5.56 -23.33 13.24
N ARG A 136 -6.07 -22.32 12.54
CA ARG A 136 -7.33 -22.37 11.78
C ARG A 136 -7.23 -21.59 10.45
N PRO A 137 -6.24 -21.89 9.58
CA PRO A 137 -6.00 -21.09 8.38
C PRO A 137 -7.18 -21.03 7.39
N HIS A 138 -8.06 -22.04 7.42
CA HIS A 138 -9.26 -22.11 6.59
C HIS A 138 -10.35 -21.10 6.98
N THR A 139 -10.25 -20.48 8.16
CA THR A 139 -11.17 -19.44 8.62
C THR A 139 -10.87 -18.08 7.97
N ILE A 140 -9.66 -17.90 7.41
CA ILE A 140 -9.25 -16.64 6.81
C ILE A 140 -9.71 -16.58 5.34
N ASP A 141 -10.68 -15.73 5.07
CA ASP A 141 -11.07 -15.33 3.73
C ASP A 141 -10.03 -14.35 3.17
N ARG A 142 -9.28 -14.78 2.15
CA ARG A 142 -8.23 -13.99 1.50
C ARG A 142 -8.75 -13.38 0.20
N SER A 143 -8.57 -12.08 0.04
CA SER A 143 -8.92 -11.33 -1.18
C SER A 143 -7.76 -10.45 -1.65
N GLY A 144 -7.88 -9.89 -2.85
CA GLY A 144 -6.89 -9.05 -3.50
C GLY A 144 -6.38 -9.65 -4.82
N PRO A 145 -5.84 -8.81 -5.72
CA PRO A 145 -5.22 -9.30 -6.94
C PRO A 145 -4.01 -10.18 -6.64
N PRO A 146 -3.72 -11.18 -7.50
CA PRO A 146 -2.49 -11.94 -7.37
C PRO A 146 -1.30 -11.00 -7.46
N LEU A 147 -0.27 -11.23 -6.64
CA LEU A 147 0.97 -10.50 -6.74
C LEU A 147 1.54 -10.72 -8.14
N SER A 148 1.73 -9.65 -8.89
CA SER A 148 2.51 -9.70 -10.11
C SER A 148 3.89 -10.26 -9.73
N LYS A 149 4.24 -11.43 -10.27
CA LYS A 149 5.59 -11.95 -10.12
C LYS A 149 6.55 -10.85 -10.62
N PRO A 150 7.67 -10.58 -9.93
CA PRO A 150 8.63 -9.63 -10.45
C PRO A 150 8.99 -10.05 -11.87
N THR A 151 8.62 -9.21 -12.84
CA THR A 151 9.03 -9.40 -14.23
C THR A 151 10.53 -9.24 -14.23
N VAL A 152 11.26 -10.36 -14.18
CA VAL A 152 12.68 -10.37 -14.51
C VAL A 152 12.74 -9.86 -15.93
N ALA A 153 13.10 -8.60 -16.10
CA ALA A 153 13.33 -8.02 -17.41
C ALA A 153 14.41 -8.89 -18.06
N THR A 154 14.03 -9.72 -19.03
CA THR A 154 14.98 -10.35 -19.92
C THR A 154 15.65 -9.22 -20.68
N VAL A 155 16.80 -8.76 -20.16
CA VAL A 155 17.70 -7.90 -20.91
C VAL A 155 18.07 -8.70 -22.14
N LYS A 156 17.44 -8.39 -23.27
CA LYS A 156 17.99 -8.76 -24.57
C LYS A 156 19.31 -8.01 -24.64
N THR A 157 20.40 -8.72 -24.33
CA THR A 157 21.75 -8.30 -24.66
C THR A 157 21.81 -8.21 -26.17
N THR A 158 21.46 -7.05 -26.71
CA THR A 158 21.74 -6.73 -28.11
C THR A 158 23.26 -6.68 -28.22
N ALA A 159 23.83 -7.67 -28.89
CA ALA A 159 25.25 -7.76 -29.17
C ALA A 159 25.73 -6.44 -29.80
N PRO A 160 26.92 -5.93 -29.42
CA PRO A 160 27.48 -4.75 -30.06
C PRO A 160 27.73 -5.06 -31.54
N ALA A 161 27.13 -4.25 -32.41
CA ALA A 161 27.39 -4.27 -33.85
C ALA A 161 28.89 -4.05 -34.08
N ALA A 162 29.48 -4.92 -34.90
CA ALA A 162 30.88 -4.90 -35.25
C ALA A 162 31.29 -3.55 -35.87
N THR A 163 32.30 -2.95 -35.25
CA THR A 163 33.01 -1.76 -35.68
C THR A 163 33.64 -1.96 -37.05
N GLY A 164 33.21 -1.17 -38.04
CA GLY A 164 33.86 -1.06 -39.35
C GLY A 164 35.24 -0.38 -39.28
N PRO A 165 36.11 -0.57 -40.28
CA PRO A 165 37.49 -0.11 -40.23
C PRO A 165 37.63 1.41 -40.42
N ARG A 166 38.68 1.91 -39.74
CA ARG A 166 39.24 3.26 -39.77
C ARG A 166 39.55 3.73 -41.19
N SER A 167 39.18 4.98 -41.50
CA SER A 167 39.88 5.80 -42.48
C SER A 167 40.34 7.09 -41.81
N VAL A 168 41.66 7.26 -41.83
CA VAL A 168 42.44 8.41 -41.40
C VAL A 168 42.38 9.45 -42.51
N VAL A 169 42.00 10.70 -42.20
CA VAL A 169 42.49 11.87 -42.93
C VAL A 169 42.79 12.98 -41.94
N GLU A 170 44.08 13.32 -41.95
CA GLU A 170 44.78 14.37 -41.24
C GLU A 170 44.66 15.70 -41.98
N THR A 171 44.56 16.81 -41.24
CA THR A 171 44.94 18.23 -41.52
C THR A 171 43.84 19.17 -40.98
N GLY A 172 44.11 20.29 -40.31
CA GLY A 172 45.34 20.93 -39.89
C GLY A 172 44.98 22.22 -39.12
N ARG A 173 45.94 22.66 -38.29
CA ARG A 173 46.30 24.06 -37.99
C ARG A 173 45.36 25.01 -37.20
N THR A 174 46.03 25.57 -36.17
CA THR A 174 46.04 26.96 -35.67
C THR A 174 45.16 27.37 -34.48
N ALA A 175 45.85 27.65 -33.37
CA ALA A 175 45.49 28.53 -32.24
C ALA A 175 45.26 29.99 -32.74
N PRO A 176 44.78 31.00 -31.95
CA PRO A 176 45.11 31.21 -30.54
C PRO A 176 44.06 31.90 -29.61
N SER A 177 44.40 31.91 -28.32
CA SER A 177 44.30 33.05 -27.36
C SER A 177 42.98 33.82 -27.19
N GLY A 178 42.40 33.73 -25.97
CA GLY A 178 41.49 34.75 -25.45
C GLY A 178 40.91 34.45 -24.04
N ARG A 179 41.59 34.90 -22.98
CA ARG A 179 40.97 35.38 -21.71
C ARG A 179 40.77 36.92 -21.83
N PRO A 180 40.17 37.69 -20.89
CA PRO A 180 39.39 37.43 -19.65
C PRO A 180 37.99 38.14 -19.70
N VAL A 181 37.11 38.25 -18.69
CA VAL A 181 37.11 39.12 -17.48
C VAL A 181 35.79 38.94 -16.68
N LEU A 182 35.91 39.14 -15.35
CA LEU A 182 34.93 39.45 -14.30
C LEU A 182 33.56 40.04 -14.70
N GLY A 183 32.55 39.70 -13.88
CA GLY A 183 31.33 40.49 -13.70
C GLY A 183 30.66 40.22 -12.36
N LEU A 184 31.12 40.93 -11.31
CA LEU A 184 30.38 41.16 -10.07
C LEU A 184 29.13 42.01 -10.40
N LYS A 185 27.94 41.63 -9.92
CA LYS A 185 26.89 42.60 -9.56
C LYS A 185 26.25 42.22 -8.24
N LYS A 186 26.07 43.28 -7.44
CA LYS A 186 25.47 43.33 -6.11
C LYS A 186 23.97 43.05 -6.16
#